data_AF-A0A2L0CW96-F1
#
_entry.id   AF-A0A2L0CW96-F1
#
_cell.length_a   1.000
_cell.length_b   1.000
_cell.length_c   1.000
_cell.angle_alpha   90.00
_cell.angle_beta   90.00
_cell.angle_gamma   90.00
#
_symmetry.space_group_name_H-M   'P 1'
#
loop_
_entity.id
_entity.type
_entity.pdbx_description
1 polymer ?
#
loop_
_entity_poly.entity_id
_entity_poly.type
_entity_poly.pdbx_seq_one_letter_code
_entity_poly.pdbx_strand_id
1 'polypeptide(L)'
;SIWWVILSFTWFLAAGLKWGNEAIASYAQYFHIAAWLVPTFQTLAVLLSGAVDGDPVSGICYVGNMNMENLRTFVLAPLVVYLIVGTSFLMAGFVSLFRIRNVIRKQGGAGAGSKADKLEKLMIRIGIFSVLYTVPATIVIGCHLYENAYHEEWMKSLACSCPNQNLPKARPLYSVL
;
A
#
# COMPACT_ATOMS: atom_id res chain seq x y z
N SER A 1 2.17 2.40 -0.96
CA SER A 1 2.97 3.34 -1.77
C SER A 1 2.05 4.19 -2.64
N ILE A 2 2.32 5.49 -2.80
CA ILE A 2 1.53 6.38 -3.68
C ILE A 2 1.62 5.95 -5.15
N TRP A 3 2.79 5.51 -5.62
CA TRP A 3 2.96 5.00 -6.98
C TRP A 3 2.01 3.85 -7.31
N TRP A 4 1.79 2.96 -6.35
CA TRP A 4 0.83 1.87 -6.52
C TRP A 4 -0.62 2.35 -6.55
N VAL A 5 -0.97 3.38 -5.77
CA VAL A 5 -2.31 4.00 -5.82
C VAL A 5 -2.55 4.63 -7.19
N ILE A 6 -1.56 5.36 -7.73
CA ILE A 6 -1.62 5.95 -9.07
C ILE A 6 -1.70 4.87 -10.15
N LEU A 7 -0.95 3.78 -10.01
CA LEU A 7 -1.03 2.65 -10.93
C LEU A 7 -2.44 2.03 -10.93
N SER A 8 -3.02 1.83 -9.74
CA SER A 8 -4.39 1.30 -9.59
C SER A 8 -5.43 2.26 -10.17
N PHE A 9 -5.24 3.57 -9.97
CA PHE A 9 -6.10 4.61 -10.53
C PHE A 9 -6.03 4.66 -12.06
N THR A 10 -4.83 4.73 -12.64
CA THR A 10 -4.63 4.73 -14.09
C THR A 10 -5.15 3.45 -14.74
N TRP A 11 -5.00 2.31 -14.07
CA TRP A 11 -5.62 1.05 -14.48
C TRP A 11 -7.15 1.15 -14.48
N PHE A 12 -7.77 1.71 -13.44
CA PHE A 12 -9.21 1.98 -13.43
C PHE A 12 -9.65 2.92 -14.56
N LEU A 13 -8.91 4.00 -14.84
CA LEU A 13 -9.21 4.91 -15.96
C LEU A 13 -9.19 4.17 -17.31
N ALA A 14 -8.17 3.33 -17.53
CA ALA A 14 -8.06 2.53 -18.74
C ALA A 14 -9.18 1.48 -18.83
N ALA A 15 -9.45 0.75 -17.74
CA ALA A 15 -10.35 -0.39 -17.70
C ALA A 15 -11.84 -0.01 -17.64
N GLY A 16 -12.18 1.00 -16.82
CA GLY A 16 -13.55 1.44 -16.57
C GLY A 16 -13.99 2.60 -17.46
N LEU A 17 -13.10 3.58 -17.67
CA LEU A 17 -13.41 4.77 -18.47
C LEU A 17 -12.87 4.68 -19.91
N LYS A 18 -12.23 3.58 -20.29
CA LYS A 18 -11.68 3.32 -21.63
C LYS A 18 -10.71 4.41 -22.10
N TRP A 19 -9.98 5.03 -21.18
CA TRP A 19 -8.98 6.03 -21.54
C TRP A 19 -7.86 5.40 -22.37
N GLY A 20 -7.52 6.03 -23.49
CA GLY A 20 -6.37 5.66 -24.31
C GLY A 20 -5.05 6.15 -23.72
N ASN A 21 -3.93 5.64 -24.23
CA ASN A 21 -2.59 6.03 -23.76
C ASN A 21 -2.31 7.53 -23.91
N GLU A 22 -2.84 8.17 -24.96
CA GLU A 22 -2.68 9.60 -25.19
C GLU A 22 -3.36 10.44 -24.12
N ALA A 23 -4.57 10.04 -23.69
CA ALA A 23 -5.27 10.68 -22.59
C ALA A 23 -4.54 10.47 -21.26
N ILE A 24 -3.99 9.28 -20.99
CA ILE A 24 -3.22 9.06 -19.76
C ILE A 24 -1.91 9.87 -19.78
N ALA A 25 -1.25 9.94 -20.93
CA ALA A 25 0.01 10.66 -21.08
C ALA A 25 -0.16 12.18 -20.88
N SER A 26 -1.26 12.77 -21.34
CA SER A 26 -1.51 14.21 -21.15
C SER A 26 -1.69 14.61 -19.68
N TYR A 27 -2.16 13.69 -18.83
CA TYR A 27 -2.29 13.89 -17.38
C TYR A 27 -1.12 13.35 -16.55
N ALA A 28 -0.12 12.70 -17.18
CA ALA A 28 0.98 12.06 -16.47
C ALA A 28 1.75 13.03 -15.57
N GLN A 29 1.96 14.27 -16.00
CA GLN A 29 2.67 15.26 -15.18
C GLN A 29 1.99 15.49 -13.82
N TYR A 30 0.66 15.55 -13.78
CA TYR A 30 -0.09 15.71 -12.52
C TYR A 30 0.06 14.48 -11.61
N PHE A 31 0.02 13.27 -12.19
CA PHE A 31 0.21 12.04 -11.44
C PHE A 31 1.61 11.97 -10.83
N HIS A 32 2.64 12.28 -11.61
CA HIS A 32 4.03 12.28 -11.14
C HIS A 32 4.24 13.34 -10.04
N ILE A 33 3.71 14.55 -10.20
CA ILE A 33 3.79 15.59 -9.16
C ILE A 33 3.15 15.10 -7.85
N ALA A 34 1.95 14.53 -7.91
CA ALA A 34 1.30 13.97 -6.72
C ALA A 34 2.12 12.83 -6.10
N ALA A 35 2.72 11.97 -6.94
CA ALA A 35 3.55 10.85 -6.51
C ALA A 35 4.78 11.27 -5.72
N TRP A 36 5.37 12.42 -6.07
CA TRP A 36 6.55 12.95 -5.41
C TRP A 36 6.19 13.81 -4.20
N LEU A 37 5.24 14.73 -4.35
CA LEU A 37 4.94 15.70 -3.29
C LEU A 37 4.33 15.05 -2.05
N VAL A 38 3.44 14.07 -2.21
CA VAL A 38 2.78 13.45 -1.04
C VAL A 38 3.80 12.79 -0.11
N PRO A 39 4.71 11.91 -0.58
CA PRO A 39 5.80 11.40 0.25
C PRO A 39 6.71 12.48 0.82
N THR A 40 7.04 13.53 0.03
CA THR A 40 7.87 14.64 0.53
C THR A 40 7.22 15.33 1.73
N PHE A 41 5.91 15.61 1.68
CA PHE A 41 5.19 16.20 2.80
C PHE A 41 5.10 15.27 4.00
N GLN A 42 4.90 13.96 3.78
CA GLN A 42 4.93 12.98 4.87
C GLN A 42 6.28 12.95 5.58
N THR A 43 7.38 12.92 4.81
CA THR A 43 8.74 12.96 5.37
C THR A 43 8.99 14.26 6.11
N LEU A 44 8.60 15.41 5.54
CA LEU A 44 8.75 16.70 6.21
C LEU A 44 7.97 16.74 7.54
N ALA A 45 6.75 16.21 7.57
CA ALA A 45 5.94 16.13 8.79
C ALA A 45 6.63 15.29 9.88
N VAL A 46 7.23 14.14 9.51
CA VAL A 46 8.00 13.28 10.43
C VAL A 46 9.25 13.98 10.96
N LEU A 47 9.96 14.71 10.10
CA LEU A 47 11.17 15.44 10.50
C LEU A 47 10.84 16.61 11.44
N LEU A 48 9.77 17.36 11.15
CA LEU A 48 9.34 18.48 11.99
C LEU A 48 8.79 18.02 13.35
N SER A 49 8.23 16.81 13.43
CA SER A 49 7.76 16.24 14.70
C SER A 49 8.88 15.59 15.53
N GLY A 50 10.10 15.48 14.99
CA GLY A 50 11.21 14.81 15.68
C GLY A 50 10.95 13.33 15.94
N ALA A 51 10.08 12.68 15.16
CA ALA A 51 9.58 11.33 15.41
C ALA A 51 10.49 10.21 14.88
N VAL A 52 11.75 10.52 14.55
CA VAL A 52 12.73 9.57 13.98
C VAL A 52 13.55 8.95 15.11
N ASP A 53 13.48 7.64 15.23
CA ASP A 53 14.17 6.85 16.26
C ASP A 53 15.12 5.82 15.61
N GLY A 54 16.14 5.39 16.34
CA GLY A 54 17.03 4.31 15.90
C GLY A 54 16.46 2.93 16.25
N ASP A 55 16.52 1.97 15.33
CA ASP A 55 16.29 0.55 15.63
C ASP A 55 17.64 -0.15 15.91
N PRO A 56 17.89 -0.63 17.14
CA PRO A 56 19.12 -1.36 17.47
C PRO A 56 19.22 -2.74 16.80
N VAL A 57 18.13 -3.33 16.31
CA VAL A 57 18.12 -4.66 15.70
C VAL A 57 18.48 -4.59 14.22
N SER A 58 17.77 -3.75 13.45
CA SER A 58 18.03 -3.59 12.01
C SER A 58 19.15 -2.59 11.70
N GLY A 59 19.53 -1.73 12.66
CA GLY A 59 20.61 -0.75 12.50
C GLY A 59 20.23 0.45 11.62
N ILE A 60 18.94 0.70 11.41
CA ILE A 60 18.44 1.84 10.62
C ILE A 60 17.71 2.86 11.51
N CYS A 61 17.56 4.08 11.00
CA CYS A 61 16.67 5.08 11.59
C CYS A 61 15.27 4.96 10.94
N TYR A 62 14.25 4.83 11.76
CA TYR A 62 12.86 4.69 11.32
C TYR A 62 11.90 5.42 12.27
N VAL A 63 10.69 5.69 11.82
CA VAL A 63 9.69 6.42 12.61
C VAL A 63 8.87 5.44 13.46
N GLY A 64 8.70 5.77 14.74
CA GLY A 64 7.79 5.04 15.61
C GLY A 64 8.32 3.73 16.19
N ASN A 65 9.64 3.54 16.23
CA ASN A 65 10.25 2.37 16.86
C ASN A 65 10.10 2.38 18.39
N MET A 66 10.17 3.56 19.02
CA MET A 66 10.05 3.70 20.48
C MET A 66 8.71 4.30 20.90
N ASN A 67 8.02 4.99 19.99
CA ASN A 67 6.74 5.63 20.25
C ASN A 67 5.65 5.13 19.29
N MET A 68 4.71 4.36 19.82
CA MET A 68 3.66 3.72 19.02
C MET A 68 2.63 4.72 18.48
N GLU A 69 2.50 5.89 19.11
CA GLU A 69 1.65 6.98 18.59
C GLU A 69 2.22 7.52 17.26
N ASN A 70 3.55 7.66 17.19
CA ASN A 70 4.25 8.04 15.96
C ASN A 70 4.12 6.96 14.88
N LEU A 71 4.26 5.68 15.24
CA LEU A 71 4.06 4.55 14.32
C LEU A 71 2.65 4.58 13.73
N ARG A 72 1.63 4.72 14.59
CA ARG A 72 0.23 4.75 14.17
C ARG A 72 -0.07 5.93 13.24
N THR A 73 0.43 7.11 13.59
CA THR A 73 0.09 8.37 12.89
C THR A 73 0.84 8.52 11.57
N PHE A 74 2.15 8.26 11.56
CA PHE A 74 3.01 8.54 10.41
C PHE A 74 3.19 7.35 9.46
N VAL A 75 3.00 6.11 9.94
CA VAL A 75 3.20 4.89 9.13
C VAL A 75 1.87 4.19 8.88
N LEU A 76 1.21 3.73 9.93
CA LEU A 76 0.04 2.85 9.81
C LEU A 76 -1.15 3.55 9.15
N ALA A 77 -1.50 4.75 9.61
CA ALA A 77 -2.63 5.50 9.06
C ALA A 77 -2.46 5.80 7.55
N PRO A 78 -1.32 6.35 7.08
CA PRO A 78 -1.12 6.52 5.65
C PRO A 78 -1.10 5.22 4.85
N LEU A 79 -0.48 4.14 5.36
CA LEU A 79 -0.48 2.83 4.68
C LEU A 79 -1.90 2.29 4.49
N VAL A 80 -2.74 2.36 5.53
CA VAL A 80 -4.14 1.92 5.48
C VAL A 80 -4.95 2.78 4.52
N VAL A 81 -4.80 4.12 4.56
CA VAL A 81 -5.48 5.02 3.63
C VAL A 81 -5.08 4.69 2.18
N TYR A 82 -3.79 4.52 1.90
CA TYR A 82 -3.33 4.16 0.56
C TYR A 82 -3.89 2.82 0.11
N LEU A 83 -3.89 1.81 0.99
CA LEU A 83 -4.45 0.49 0.68
C LEU A 83 -5.94 0.58 0.36
N ILE A 84 -6.74 1.27 1.17
CA ILE A 84 -8.19 1.45 0.94
C ILE A 84 -8.45 2.16 -0.39
N VAL A 85 -7.76 3.27 -0.64
CA VAL A 85 -7.93 4.04 -1.88
C VAL A 85 -7.54 3.19 -3.10
N GLY A 86 -6.36 2.56 -3.09
CA GLY A 86 -5.92 1.75 -4.22
C GLY A 86 -6.78 0.51 -4.46
N THR A 87 -7.19 -0.20 -3.40
CA THR A 87 -8.10 -1.35 -3.52
C THR A 87 -9.48 -0.95 -4.02
N SER A 88 -9.98 0.23 -3.64
CA SER A 88 -11.25 0.74 -4.18
C SER A 88 -11.19 0.96 -5.70
N PHE A 89 -10.09 1.50 -6.23
CA PHE A 89 -9.88 1.65 -7.67
C PHE A 89 -9.73 0.29 -8.38
N LEU A 90 -9.01 -0.66 -7.78
CA LEU A 90 -8.90 -2.02 -8.33
C LEU A 90 -10.26 -2.72 -8.38
N MET A 91 -11.07 -2.58 -7.34
CA MET A 91 -12.42 -3.17 -7.31
C MET A 91 -13.31 -2.52 -8.38
N ALA A 92 -13.31 -1.19 -8.48
CA ALA A 92 -14.07 -0.46 -9.50
C ALA A 92 -13.65 -0.84 -10.93
N GLY A 93 -12.34 -0.96 -11.19
CA GLY A 93 -11.82 -1.37 -12.49
C GLY A 93 -12.16 -2.82 -12.82
N PHE A 94 -12.10 -3.72 -11.83
CA PHE A 94 -12.50 -5.11 -12.00
C PHE A 94 -13.99 -5.21 -12.35
N VAL A 95 -14.88 -4.61 -11.55
CA VAL A 95 -16.33 -4.57 -11.82
C VAL A 95 -16.63 -4.03 -13.22
N SER A 96 -15.92 -2.98 -13.64
CA SER A 96 -16.11 -2.39 -14.96
C SER A 96 -15.69 -3.34 -16.09
N LEU A 97 -14.57 -4.05 -15.94
CA LEU A 97 -14.13 -5.07 -16.91
C LEU A 97 -15.12 -6.24 -17.00
N PHE A 98 -15.64 -6.73 -15.88
CA PHE A 98 -16.64 -7.81 -15.88
C PHE A 98 -17.93 -7.37 -16.55
N ARG A 99 -18.40 -6.15 -16.28
CA ARG A 99 -19.60 -5.60 -16.93
C ARG A 99 -19.42 -5.52 -18.45
N ILE A 100 -18.29 -5.01 -18.92
CA ILE A 100 -17.98 -4.90 -20.36
C ILE A 100 -17.88 -6.30 -21.00
N ARG A 101 -17.13 -7.23 -20.40
CA ARG A 101 -16.99 -8.60 -20.93
C ARG A 101 -18.32 -9.36 -20.97
N ASN A 102 -19.19 -9.19 -19.96
CA ASN A 102 -20.50 -9.83 -19.96
C ASN A 102 -21.43 -9.26 -21.06
N VAL A 103 -21.39 -7.95 -21.32
CA VAL A 103 -22.20 -7.33 -22.39
C VAL A 103 -21.69 -7.77 -23.77
N ILE A 104 -20.38 -7.76 -24.01
CA ILE A 104 -19.79 -8.18 -25.28
C ILE A 104 -20.07 -9.65 -25.56
N ARG A 105 -19.93 -10.53 -24.55
CA ARG A 105 -20.21 -11.97 -24.68
C ARG A 105 -21.69 -12.26 -24.96
N LYS A 106 -22.60 -11.39 -24.52
CA LYS A 106 -24.04 -11.48 -24.84
C LYS A 106 -24.40 -10.94 -26.23
N GLN A 107 -23.58 -10.08 -26.82
CA GLN A 107 -23.85 -9.43 -28.11
C GLN A 107 -23.14 -10.08 -29.32
N GLY A 108 -22.38 -11.17 -29.14
CA GLY A 108 -21.79 -11.92 -30.27
C GLY A 108 -20.81 -11.11 -31.14
N GLY A 109 -20.25 -10.02 -30.62
CA GLY A 109 -19.52 -9.02 -31.40
C GLY A 109 -18.08 -9.41 -31.70
N ALA A 110 -17.88 -10.10 -32.82
CA ALA A 110 -16.62 -10.14 -33.54
C ALA A 110 -16.24 -8.75 -34.06
N GLY A 111 -14.94 -8.44 -34.06
CA GLY A 111 -14.36 -7.39 -34.92
C GLY A 111 -14.09 -6.03 -34.27
N ALA A 112 -13.03 -5.95 -33.45
CA ALA A 112 -12.36 -4.68 -33.17
C ALA A 112 -10.85 -4.89 -32.86
N GLY A 113 -10.04 -4.87 -33.92
CA GLY A 113 -8.68 -4.33 -33.91
C GLY A 113 -7.58 -5.08 -33.13
N SER A 114 -6.64 -5.67 -33.86
CA SER A 114 -5.33 -6.16 -33.38
C SER A 114 -4.57 -5.19 -32.43
N LYS A 115 -4.79 -3.87 -32.56
CA LYS A 115 -4.23 -2.85 -31.65
C LYS A 115 -4.91 -2.79 -30.28
N ALA A 116 -6.23 -3.02 -30.20
CA ALA A 116 -6.97 -3.04 -28.94
C ALA A 116 -6.64 -4.28 -28.10
N ASP A 117 -6.43 -5.43 -28.75
CA ASP A 117 -6.06 -6.69 -28.08
C ASP A 117 -4.70 -6.61 -27.36
N LYS A 118 -3.73 -5.87 -27.93
CA LYS A 118 -2.44 -5.61 -27.27
C LYS A 118 -2.59 -4.73 -26.01
N LEU A 119 -3.45 -3.71 -26.08
CA LEU A 119 -3.72 -2.83 -24.95
C LEU A 119 -4.49 -3.57 -23.86
N GLU A 120 -5.46 -4.42 -24.22
CA GLU A 120 -6.19 -5.25 -23.27
C GLU A 120 -5.26 -6.23 -22.54
N LYS A 121 -4.33 -6.89 -23.26
CA LYS A 121 -3.31 -7.76 -22.65
C LYS A 121 -2.38 -7.02 -21.70
N LEU A 122 -1.96 -5.80 -22.07
CA LEU A 122 -1.14 -4.95 -21.20
C LEU A 122 -1.90 -4.56 -19.94
N MET A 123 -3.17 -4.18 -20.07
CA MET A 123 -4.02 -3.79 -18.94
C MET A 123 -4.30 -4.96 -18.00
N ILE A 124 -4.55 -6.18 -18.49
CA ILE A 124 -4.72 -7.36 -17.64
C ILE A 124 -3.44 -7.63 -16.85
N ARG A 125 -2.26 -7.52 -17.49
CA ARG A 125 -0.97 -7.73 -16.82
C ARG A 125 -0.75 -6.71 -15.69
N ILE A 126 -1.03 -5.43 -15.95
CA ILE A 126 -0.92 -4.37 -14.94
C ILE A 126 -1.90 -4.61 -13.79
N GLY A 127 -3.12 -5.07 -14.09
CA GLY A 127 -4.12 -5.43 -13.08
C GLY A 127 -3.65 -6.56 -12.16
N ILE A 128 -3.13 -7.65 -12.72
CA ILE A 128 -2.56 -8.77 -11.94
C ILE A 128 -1.43 -8.30 -11.04
N PHE A 129 -0.49 -7.53 -11.58
CA PHE A 129 0.63 -6.98 -10.80
C PHE A 129 0.14 -6.09 -9.65
N SER A 130 -0.87 -5.27 -9.90
CA SER A 130 -1.45 -4.37 -8.89
C SER A 130 -2.15 -5.13 -7.76
N VAL A 131 -2.86 -6.23 -8.09
CA VAL A 131 -3.46 -7.13 -7.09
C VAL A 131 -2.38 -7.89 -6.32
N LEU A 132 -1.34 -8.39 -6.97
CA LEU A 132 -0.25 -9.08 -6.27
C LEU A 132 0.48 -8.18 -5.27
N TYR A 133 0.56 -6.87 -5.53
CA TYR A 133 1.15 -5.90 -4.60
C TYR A 133 0.33 -5.69 -3.32
N THR A 134 -0.99 -5.98 -3.32
CA THR A 134 -1.80 -5.82 -2.10
C THR A 134 -1.37 -6.81 -1.03
N VAL A 135 -0.95 -8.02 -1.41
CA VAL A 135 -0.55 -9.09 -0.48
C VAL A 135 0.62 -8.64 0.43
N PRO A 136 1.81 -8.28 -0.08
CA PRO A 136 2.89 -7.81 0.78
C PRO A 136 2.53 -6.52 1.53
N ALA A 137 1.74 -5.62 0.93
CA ALA A 137 1.29 -4.41 1.62
C ALA A 137 0.41 -4.74 2.85
N THR A 138 -0.51 -5.69 2.73
CA THR A 138 -1.34 -6.14 3.86
C THR A 138 -0.54 -6.87 4.93
N ILE A 139 0.47 -7.65 4.53
CA ILE A 139 1.38 -8.34 5.46
C ILE A 139 2.16 -7.31 6.28
N VAL A 140 2.74 -6.29 5.64
CA VAL A 140 3.47 -5.21 6.33
C VAL A 140 2.58 -4.45 7.32
N ILE A 141 1.34 -4.13 6.93
CA ILE A 141 0.36 -3.52 7.84
C ILE A 141 0.08 -4.47 9.03
N GLY A 142 -0.05 -5.77 8.77
CA GLY A 142 -0.21 -6.79 9.81
C GLY A 142 0.96 -6.83 10.79
N CYS A 143 2.20 -6.76 10.29
CA CYS A 143 3.40 -6.70 11.13
C CYS A 143 3.40 -5.45 12.02
N HIS A 144 3.11 -4.27 11.47
CA HIS A 144 3.05 -3.04 12.27
C HIS A 144 1.87 -3.03 13.27
N LEU A 145 0.74 -3.66 12.95
CA LEU A 145 -0.36 -3.83 13.90
C LEU A 145 0.03 -4.76 15.05
N TYR A 146 0.74 -5.85 14.74
CA TYR A 146 1.27 -6.77 15.73
C TYR A 146 2.27 -6.06 16.64
N GLU A 147 3.23 -5.35 16.06
CA GLU A 147 4.18 -4.53 16.81
C GLU A 147 3.46 -3.52 17.71
N ASN A 148 2.56 -2.71 17.16
CA ASN A 148 1.80 -1.72 17.93
C ASN A 148 0.98 -2.33 19.09
N ALA A 149 0.51 -3.57 18.96
CA ALA A 149 -0.29 -4.24 19.99
C ALA A 149 0.57 -4.80 21.14
N TYR A 150 1.76 -5.33 20.84
CA TYR A 150 2.58 -6.05 21.81
C TYR A 150 3.84 -5.29 22.28
N HIS A 151 4.17 -4.17 21.64
CA HIS A 151 5.36 -3.37 21.96
C HIS A 151 5.46 -2.98 23.45
N GLU A 152 4.36 -2.49 24.03
CA GLU A 152 4.28 -2.10 25.45
C GLU A 152 4.58 -3.27 26.40
N GLU A 153 4.12 -4.47 26.06
CA GLU A 153 4.32 -5.66 26.89
C GLU A 153 5.79 -6.12 26.84
N TRP A 154 6.40 -6.09 25.65
CA TRP A 154 7.82 -6.38 25.48
C TRP A 154 8.69 -5.40 26.27
N MET A 155 8.44 -4.10 26.13
CA MET A 155 9.21 -3.06 26.81
C MET A 155 9.08 -3.14 28.33
N LYS A 156 7.88 -3.38 28.87
CA LYS A 156 7.67 -3.59 30.32
C LYS A 156 8.42 -4.82 30.84
N SER A 157 8.43 -5.92 30.09
CA SER A 157 9.14 -7.13 30.49
C SER A 157 10.67 -6.98 30.49
N LEU A 158 11.19 -6.09 29.65
CA LEU A 158 12.62 -5.75 29.56
C LEU A 158 13.05 -4.75 30.64
N ALA A 159 12.20 -3.76 30.95
CA ALA A 159 12.49 -2.71 31.93
C ALA A 159 12.39 -3.19 33.40
N CYS A 160 11.59 -4.22 33.69
CA CYS A 160 11.44 -4.75 35.05
C CYS A 160 12.64 -5.64 35.46
N SER A 161 13.48 -5.16 36.38
CA SER A 161 14.57 -5.93 37.03
C SER A 161 14.11 -6.83 38.20
N CYS A 162 12.81 -7.11 38.35
CA CYS A 162 12.32 -7.89 39.49
C CYS A 162 12.84 -9.34 39.44
N PRO A 163 13.38 -9.89 40.55
CA PRO A 163 14.03 -11.21 40.60
C PRO A 163 13.04 -12.38 40.65
N ASN A 164 11.88 -12.27 40.01
CA ASN A 164 10.90 -13.35 40.00
C ASN A 164 11.05 -14.17 38.71
N GLN A 165 11.86 -15.23 38.78
CA GLN A 165 12.32 -16.03 37.65
C GLN A 165 11.24 -16.90 36.96
N ASN A 166 9.97 -16.79 37.37
CA ASN A 166 8.90 -17.71 36.96
C ASN A 166 7.82 -17.09 36.05
N LEU A 167 7.92 -15.82 35.64
CA LEU A 167 7.03 -15.27 34.60
C LEU A 167 7.66 -15.43 33.21
N PRO A 168 6.93 -15.98 32.21
CA PRO A 168 7.41 -16.00 30.84
C PRO A 168 7.59 -14.56 30.35
N LYS A 169 8.83 -14.16 30.07
CA LYS A 169 9.13 -12.85 29.47
C LYS A 169 8.46 -12.80 28.09
N ALA A 170 7.50 -11.92 27.90
CA ALA A 170 6.92 -11.65 26.60
C ALA A 170 8.04 -11.12 25.68
N ARG A 171 8.42 -11.90 24.69
CA ARG A 171 9.44 -11.53 23.70
C ARG A 171 8.79 -11.35 22.35
N PRO A 172 9.33 -10.46 21.51
CA PRO A 172 8.89 -10.36 20.14
C PRO A 172 9.14 -11.65 19.37
N LEU A 173 8.27 -11.93 18.40
CA LEU A 173 8.54 -12.92 17.35
C LEU A 173 9.53 -12.30 16.35
N TYR A 174 10.82 -12.60 16.51
CA TYR A 174 11.89 -12.10 15.64
C TYR A 174 11.74 -12.45 14.16
N SER A 175 10.88 -13.41 13.80
CA SER A 175 10.57 -13.72 12.39
C SER A 175 9.59 -12.75 11.73
N VAL A 176 8.92 -11.90 12.53
CA VAL A 176 7.88 -10.97 12.09
C VAL A 176 8.38 -9.51 12.08
N LEU A 177 9.46 -9.24 12.82
CA LEU A 177 10.19 -7.96 12.87
C LEU A 177 11.19 -7.83 11.72
#